data_AF-A0A023GBF4-F1
#
_entry.id   AF-A0A023GBF4-F1
#
_cell.length_a   1.000
_cell.length_b   1.000
_cell.length_c   1.000
_cell.angle_alpha   90.00
_cell.angle_beta   90.00
_cell.angle_gamma   90.00
#
_symmetry.space_group_name_H-M   'P 1'
#
loop_
_entity.id
_entity.type
_entity.pdbx_description
1 polymer ?
#
loop_
_entity_poly.entity_id
_entity_poly.type
_entity_poly.pdbx_seq_one_letter_code
_entity_poly.pdbx_strand_id
1 'polypeptide(L)'
;MSSSPIECLVTWKGRKQVLLVNGDHKKSDVIDAAMLTESWTSLQCDRIEVYNSRFETYVEVPEGHKFCDGDKINLVASDSCDEESLPLKTGSNDGPSVVASCISGFQQMHYELPPVPVDIKFDIDRTTLGEVSSRTKSRIVSWITSHLLTVDLYPGKFYEPAAKALVLKYPVLRDTMGTGFDSWRVAFKYKMCNIRKSVDNNPKVEEARKKFCRKGNFQDKCHPKKQCRLSTGALETGGEEDDGVVAAHIEFIIKEVKRSTPDIAKLKASMKATFSSRRKWIQESSPSTAVLLERYPALALRELLRQEFMSITQVDFESKLLSFINTHGERCLQLLKMSRTAKSALAEAERAISETEGDLKKYYFAVAVLQLLPHLVKEQPYFLRGPDSYPSLVMNNKALIATEICATFESYKVEVIDLISGTSALMELYWIMNIQYSSRNKNTFALMEHFCGLNSAARSPLVMRAISLIEKV
;
A
#
# COMPACT_ATOMS: atom_id res chain seq x y z
N MET A 1 -24.59 -39.07 -31.04
CA MET A 1 -23.40 -39.40 -30.23
C MET A 1 -23.24 -38.26 -29.25
N SER A 2 -23.56 -38.44 -27.96
CA SER A 2 -23.38 -37.38 -26.96
C SER A 2 -21.89 -37.17 -26.72
N SER A 3 -21.45 -35.91 -26.69
CA SER A 3 -20.11 -35.54 -26.23
C SER A 3 -19.85 -36.12 -24.84
N SER A 4 -18.59 -36.46 -24.53
CA SER A 4 -18.17 -36.75 -23.16
C SER A 4 -18.42 -35.53 -22.28
N PRO A 5 -18.88 -35.70 -21.03
CA PRO A 5 -19.09 -34.57 -20.11
C PRO A 5 -17.79 -33.80 -19.89
N ILE A 6 -17.93 -32.49 -19.68
CA ILE A 6 -16.81 -31.60 -19.32
C ILE A 6 -17.00 -31.04 -17.92
N GLU A 7 -15.89 -30.79 -17.23
CA GLU A 7 -15.87 -30.12 -15.94
C GLU A 7 -15.50 -28.65 -16.12
N CYS A 8 -16.39 -27.74 -15.73
CA CYS A 8 -16.13 -26.29 -15.80
C CYS A 8 -16.19 -25.67 -14.41
N LEU A 9 -15.27 -24.75 -14.11
CA LEU A 9 -15.32 -23.95 -12.89
C LEU A 9 -16.25 -22.74 -13.12
N VAL A 10 -17.45 -22.80 -12.58
CA VAL A 10 -18.47 -21.76 -12.76
C VAL A 10 -18.52 -20.84 -11.54
N THR A 11 -18.53 -19.53 -11.79
CA THR A 11 -18.64 -18.47 -10.78
C THR A 11 -19.98 -17.74 -10.93
N TRP A 12 -20.75 -17.62 -9.85
CA TRP A 12 -22.01 -16.87 -9.80
C TRP A 12 -22.09 -16.05 -8.50
N LYS A 13 -22.31 -14.73 -8.61
CA LYS A 13 -22.38 -13.79 -7.47
C LYS A 13 -21.25 -14.00 -6.42
N GLY A 14 -20.04 -14.27 -6.90
CA GLY A 14 -18.85 -14.50 -6.06
C GLY A 14 -18.70 -15.92 -5.48
N ARG A 15 -19.67 -16.81 -5.66
CA ARG A 15 -19.56 -18.24 -5.31
C ARG A 15 -18.97 -19.02 -6.48
N LYS A 16 -18.10 -20.00 -6.19
CA LYS A 16 -17.43 -20.84 -7.21
C LYS A 16 -17.76 -22.31 -6.98
N GLN A 17 -18.12 -23.01 -8.05
CA GLN A 17 -18.40 -24.43 -8.01
C GLN A 17 -17.97 -25.09 -9.33
N VAL A 18 -17.45 -26.32 -9.25
CA VAL A 18 -17.17 -27.12 -10.44
C VAL A 18 -18.47 -27.80 -10.85
N LEU A 19 -18.88 -27.60 -12.09
CA LEU A 19 -20.09 -28.18 -12.67
C LEU A 19 -19.73 -29.18 -13.76
N LEU A 20 -20.46 -30.30 -13.75
CA LEU A 20 -20.41 -31.29 -14.82
C LEU A 20 -21.42 -30.89 -15.90
N VAL A 21 -20.92 -30.44 -17.05
CA VAL A 21 -21.76 -30.00 -18.18
C VAL A 21 -21.89 -31.15 -19.17
N ASN A 22 -23.12 -31.61 -19.37
CA ASN A 22 -23.46 -32.66 -20.34
C ASN A 22 -24.01 -32.02 -21.63
N GLY A 23 -24.04 -32.75 -22.74
CA GLY A 23 -24.68 -32.29 -23.97
C GLY A 23 -23.71 -31.71 -25.00
N ASP A 24 -24.08 -30.62 -25.67
CA ASP A 24 -23.31 -30.01 -26.77
C ASP A 24 -22.25 -29.00 -26.29
N HIS A 25 -22.16 -28.80 -24.96
CA HIS A 25 -21.32 -27.83 -24.26
C HIS A 25 -21.60 -26.39 -24.71
N LYS A 26 -22.88 -26.06 -24.91
CA LYS A 26 -23.34 -24.71 -25.27
C LYS A 26 -23.76 -23.93 -24.04
N LYS A 27 -24.07 -22.63 -24.22
CA LYS A 27 -24.55 -21.74 -23.14
C LYS A 27 -25.74 -22.33 -22.38
N SER A 28 -26.69 -22.95 -23.08
CA SER A 28 -27.86 -23.63 -22.48
C SER A 28 -27.43 -24.73 -21.50
N ASP A 29 -26.49 -25.58 -21.91
CA ASP A 29 -26.06 -26.74 -21.12
C ASP A 29 -25.36 -26.32 -19.82
N VAL A 30 -24.61 -25.21 -19.87
CA VAL A 30 -23.97 -24.61 -18.68
C VAL A 30 -25.00 -24.01 -17.73
N ILE A 31 -26.03 -23.34 -18.26
CA ILE A 31 -27.11 -22.77 -17.46
C ILE A 31 -27.94 -23.90 -16.82
N ASP A 32 -28.27 -24.96 -17.56
CA ASP A 32 -29.01 -26.11 -17.06
C ASP A 32 -28.23 -26.82 -15.92
N ALA A 33 -26.92 -27.05 -16.11
CA ALA A 33 -26.05 -27.58 -15.07
C ALA A 33 -25.98 -26.67 -13.83
N ALA A 34 -26.00 -25.35 -14.04
CA ALA A 34 -26.01 -24.35 -12.96
C ALA A 34 -27.33 -24.34 -12.19
N MET A 35 -28.48 -24.48 -12.87
CA MET A 35 -29.81 -24.52 -12.25
C MET A 35 -30.05 -25.79 -11.42
N LEU A 36 -29.43 -26.91 -11.79
CA LEU A 36 -29.50 -28.17 -11.04
C LEU A 36 -28.73 -28.12 -9.71
N THR A 37 -27.97 -27.05 -9.47
CA THR A 37 -27.19 -26.89 -8.24
C THR A 37 -28.06 -26.26 -7.14
N GLU A 38 -28.25 -26.97 -6.01
CA GLU A 38 -29.05 -26.51 -4.86
C GLU A 38 -28.64 -25.12 -4.32
N SER A 39 -27.39 -24.72 -4.56
CA SER A 39 -26.83 -23.44 -4.10
C SER A 39 -27.26 -22.22 -4.93
N TRP A 40 -27.84 -22.42 -6.13
CA TRP A 40 -28.16 -21.39 -7.12
C TRP A 40 -29.63 -21.42 -7.61
N THR A 41 -30.58 -21.65 -6.70
CA THR A 41 -32.04 -21.75 -6.97
C THR A 41 -32.72 -20.51 -7.56
N SER A 42 -32.02 -19.38 -7.67
CA SER A 42 -32.52 -18.11 -8.24
C SER A 42 -31.64 -17.60 -9.40
N LEU A 43 -31.09 -18.51 -10.21
CA LEU A 43 -30.18 -18.15 -11.30
C LEU A 43 -30.93 -17.41 -12.43
N GLN A 44 -30.70 -16.10 -12.54
CA GLN A 44 -31.11 -15.26 -13.69
C GLN A 44 -29.86 -14.74 -14.38
N CYS A 45 -29.35 -15.51 -15.34
CA CYS A 45 -28.11 -15.20 -16.04
C CYS A 45 -28.42 -14.59 -17.41
N ASP A 46 -27.98 -13.35 -17.64
CA ASP A 46 -28.11 -12.67 -18.94
C ASP A 46 -26.87 -12.87 -19.81
N ARG A 47 -25.68 -12.95 -19.19
CA ARG A 47 -24.40 -12.97 -19.90
C ARG A 47 -23.45 -14.00 -19.30
N ILE A 48 -22.75 -14.72 -20.18
CA ILE A 48 -21.74 -15.71 -19.82
C ILE A 48 -20.38 -15.24 -20.33
N GLU A 49 -19.40 -15.22 -19.44
CA GLU A 49 -18.01 -14.84 -19.75
C GLU A 49 -17.07 -16.02 -19.46
N VAL A 50 -16.02 -16.17 -20.28
CA VAL A 50 -14.97 -17.18 -20.09
C VAL A 50 -13.64 -16.50 -19.82
N TYR A 51 -12.88 -17.07 -18.89
CA TYR A 51 -11.54 -16.58 -18.56
C TYR A 51 -10.58 -16.78 -19.72
N ASN A 52 -10.08 -15.68 -20.27
CA ASN A 52 -9.08 -15.70 -21.33
C ASN A 52 -7.67 -15.64 -20.72
N SER A 53 -6.92 -16.73 -20.79
CA SER A 53 -5.56 -16.83 -20.22
C SER A 53 -4.54 -15.91 -20.90
N ARG A 54 -4.77 -15.49 -22.15
CA ARG A 54 -3.88 -14.57 -22.88
C ARG A 54 -4.00 -13.12 -22.39
N PHE A 55 -5.20 -12.72 -21.94
CA PHE A 55 -5.49 -11.35 -21.51
C PHE A 55 -5.78 -11.23 -20.01
N GLU A 56 -5.71 -12.35 -19.28
CA GLU A 56 -5.91 -12.44 -17.83
C GLU A 56 -7.24 -11.86 -17.33
N THR A 57 -8.29 -11.92 -18.15
CA THR A 57 -9.61 -11.37 -17.84
C THR A 57 -10.74 -12.27 -18.34
N TYR A 58 -11.93 -12.13 -17.76
CA TYR A 58 -13.15 -12.73 -18.31
C TYR A 58 -13.61 -11.93 -19.53
N VAL A 59 -14.02 -12.63 -20.58
CA VAL A 59 -14.47 -12.05 -21.85
C VAL A 59 -15.82 -12.66 -22.22
N GLU A 60 -16.74 -11.84 -22.72
CA GLU A 60 -18.02 -12.32 -23.23
C GLU A 60 -17.83 -13.28 -24.39
N VAL A 61 -18.67 -14.30 -24.38
CA VAL A 61 -18.61 -15.40 -25.33
C VAL A 61 -19.67 -15.22 -26.43
N PRO A 62 -19.33 -15.41 -27.72
CA PRO A 62 -20.30 -15.42 -28.82
C PRO A 62 -21.41 -16.50 -28.64
N GLU A 63 -22.59 -16.31 -29.23
CA GLU A 63 -23.74 -17.22 -29.07
C GLU A 63 -23.47 -18.68 -29.46
N GLY A 64 -22.57 -18.93 -30.42
CA GLY A 64 -22.23 -20.27 -30.91
C GLY A 64 -21.00 -20.93 -30.25
N HIS A 65 -20.47 -20.38 -29.16
CA HIS A 65 -19.27 -20.94 -28.53
C HIS A 65 -19.55 -22.27 -27.85
N LYS A 66 -18.58 -23.18 -27.95
CA LYS A 66 -18.56 -24.45 -27.22
C LYS A 66 -17.50 -24.38 -26.13
N PHE A 67 -17.92 -24.65 -24.90
CA PHE A 67 -17.02 -24.69 -23.74
C PHE A 67 -16.17 -25.96 -23.77
N CYS A 68 -14.96 -25.84 -23.22
CA CYS A 68 -13.99 -26.91 -23.10
C CYS A 68 -13.84 -27.37 -21.65
N ASP A 69 -13.33 -28.59 -21.49
CA ASP A 69 -12.96 -29.12 -20.18
C ASP A 69 -11.91 -28.22 -19.49
N GLY A 70 -12.16 -27.89 -18.23
CA GLY A 70 -11.32 -26.99 -17.43
C GLY A 70 -11.59 -25.49 -17.63
N ASP A 71 -12.58 -25.09 -18.44
CA ASP A 71 -12.92 -23.68 -18.62
C ASP A 71 -13.39 -23.03 -17.31
N LYS A 72 -12.97 -21.76 -17.12
CA LYS A 72 -13.43 -20.93 -16.01
C LYS A 72 -14.51 -19.99 -16.53
N ILE A 73 -15.73 -20.19 -16.07
CA ILE A 73 -16.92 -19.49 -16.54
C ILE A 73 -17.41 -18.54 -15.45
N ASN A 74 -17.83 -17.34 -15.83
CA ASN A 74 -18.48 -16.36 -14.97
C ASN A 74 -19.90 -16.10 -15.50
N LEU A 75 -20.89 -16.39 -14.68
CA LEU A 75 -22.30 -16.09 -14.95
C LEU A 75 -22.61 -14.70 -14.36
N VAL A 76 -23.20 -13.82 -15.15
CA VAL A 76 -23.49 -12.42 -14.77
C VAL A 76 -25.00 -12.22 -14.72
N ALA A 77 -25.47 -11.64 -13.61
CA ALA A 77 -26.90 -11.41 -13.36
C ALA A 77 -27.43 -10.24 -14.18
N SER A 78 -28.71 -10.28 -14.53
CA SER A 78 -29.46 -9.10 -14.96
C SER A 78 -29.54 -8.10 -13.79
N ASP A 79 -28.88 -6.95 -13.90
CA ASP A 79 -29.19 -5.83 -13.03
C ASP A 79 -30.54 -5.25 -13.48
N SER A 80 -31.62 -5.68 -12.84
CA SER A 80 -32.84 -4.89 -12.84
C SER A 80 -32.59 -3.65 -11.98
N CYS A 81 -32.80 -2.49 -12.59
CA CYS A 81 -32.50 -1.18 -12.03
C CYS A 81 -33.29 -0.92 -10.74
N ASP A 82 -32.59 -0.76 -9.62
CA ASP A 82 -33.06 0.10 -8.52
C ASP A 82 -32.57 1.53 -8.80
N GLU A 83 -33.20 2.18 -9.78
CA GLU A 83 -33.30 3.64 -9.83
C GLU A 83 -34.44 4.05 -8.87
N GLU A 84 -34.12 4.16 -7.57
CA GLU A 84 -35.01 4.86 -6.64
C GLU A 84 -34.93 6.36 -6.93
N SER A 85 -35.80 6.75 -7.84
CA SER A 85 -36.13 8.10 -8.26
C SER A 85 -36.74 8.85 -7.07
N LEU A 86 -36.04 9.88 -6.60
CA LEU A 86 -36.59 10.87 -5.67
C LEU A 86 -37.69 11.69 -6.39
N PRO A 87 -38.85 11.93 -5.76
CA PRO A 87 -39.97 12.62 -6.39
C PRO A 87 -39.69 14.12 -6.57
N LEU A 88 -39.68 14.56 -7.83
CA LEU A 88 -39.82 15.96 -8.21
C LEU A 88 -41.25 16.42 -7.94
N LYS A 89 -41.42 17.34 -6.97
CA LYS A 89 -42.59 18.22 -6.93
C LYS A 89 -42.43 19.30 -7.98
N THR A 90 -43.35 19.29 -8.94
CA THR A 90 -43.65 20.39 -9.85
C THR A 90 -44.14 21.61 -9.07
N GLY A 91 -43.51 22.75 -9.34
CA GLY A 91 -43.99 24.08 -8.99
C GLY A 91 -43.59 25.01 -10.13
N SER A 92 -44.55 25.27 -11.01
CA SER A 92 -44.48 26.23 -12.12
C SER A 92 -44.29 27.65 -11.61
N ASN A 93 -43.46 28.45 -12.30
CA ASN A 93 -43.84 29.77 -12.81
C ASN A 93 -42.73 30.36 -13.70
N ASP A 94 -43.10 30.56 -14.97
CA ASP A 94 -42.88 31.70 -15.89
C ASP A 94 -41.52 32.42 -15.98
N GLY A 95 -41.04 32.57 -17.23
CA GLY A 95 -39.81 33.26 -17.67
C GLY A 95 -39.89 34.80 -17.69
N PRO A 96 -39.16 35.55 -18.57
CA PRO A 96 -38.35 35.12 -19.72
C PRO A 96 -36.95 35.79 -19.91
N SER A 97 -36.16 35.21 -20.83
CA SER A 97 -35.11 35.82 -21.72
C SER A 97 -33.84 36.39 -21.06
N VAL A 98 -32.60 36.24 -21.56
CA VAL A 98 -32.10 36.55 -22.92
C VAL A 98 -30.76 35.81 -23.17
N VAL A 99 -30.62 35.22 -24.38
CA VAL A 99 -29.41 34.88 -25.19
C VAL A 99 -28.09 34.43 -24.53
N ALA A 100 -27.62 33.22 -24.89
CA ALA A 100 -26.62 33.05 -25.97
C ALA A 100 -26.22 31.58 -26.19
N SER A 101 -26.20 31.22 -27.48
CA SER A 101 -25.70 30.05 -28.19
C SER A 101 -24.87 28.97 -27.49
N CYS A 102 -25.30 27.74 -27.74
CA CYS A 102 -24.53 26.50 -27.62
C CYS A 102 -23.43 26.42 -28.69
N ILE A 103 -22.18 26.14 -28.31
CA ILE A 103 -21.21 25.37 -29.12
C ILE A 103 -20.32 24.52 -28.18
N SER A 104 -20.50 23.20 -28.28
CA SER A 104 -19.60 22.05 -28.02
C SER A 104 -18.42 22.09 -27.02
N GLY A 105 -18.32 20.99 -26.25
CA GLY A 105 -17.04 20.28 -26.04
C GLY A 105 -16.28 20.59 -24.74
N PHE A 106 -16.01 19.53 -23.96
CA PHE A 106 -15.15 19.51 -22.77
C PHE A 106 -15.44 20.55 -21.68
N GLN A 107 -16.32 20.21 -20.72
CA GLN A 107 -16.33 20.95 -19.45
C GLN A 107 -15.05 20.65 -18.66
N GLN A 108 -14.05 21.50 -18.83
CA GLN A 108 -13.01 21.76 -17.85
C GLN A 108 -13.68 22.11 -16.52
N MET A 109 -13.29 21.41 -15.45
CA MET A 109 -13.63 21.79 -14.08
C MET A 109 -12.99 23.16 -13.79
N HIS A 110 -13.76 24.23 -13.99
CA HIS A 110 -13.30 25.61 -13.84
C HIS A 110 -13.10 25.91 -12.34
N TYR A 111 -11.89 26.33 -11.96
CA TYR A 111 -11.60 26.84 -10.62
C TYR A 111 -11.30 28.33 -10.74
N GLU A 112 -12.07 29.15 -10.02
CA GLU A 112 -11.85 30.59 -9.95
C GLU A 112 -11.01 30.95 -8.73
N LEU A 113 -10.03 31.83 -8.94
CA LEU A 113 -9.22 32.34 -7.85
C LEU A 113 -10.09 33.27 -6.98
N PRO A 114 -9.99 33.15 -5.64
CA PRO A 114 -10.64 34.10 -4.74
C PRO A 114 -10.11 35.53 -4.98
N PRO A 115 -10.76 36.55 -4.40
CA PRO A 115 -10.23 37.91 -4.41
C PRO A 115 -8.79 37.92 -3.87
N VAL A 116 -7.89 38.54 -4.64
CA VAL A 116 -6.45 38.55 -4.32
C VAL A 116 -6.19 39.61 -3.25
N PRO A 117 -5.64 39.26 -2.08
CA PRO A 117 -5.22 40.21 -1.06
C PRO A 117 -4.22 41.25 -1.60
N VAL A 118 -4.35 42.48 -1.13
CA VAL A 118 -3.55 43.62 -1.63
C VAL A 118 -2.05 43.41 -1.43
N ASP A 119 -1.65 42.78 -0.32
CA ASP A 119 -0.26 42.41 -0.02
C ASP A 119 0.31 41.43 -1.04
N ILE A 120 -0.48 40.41 -1.42
CA ILE A 120 -0.08 39.42 -2.42
C ILE A 120 0.05 40.07 -3.80
N LYS A 121 -0.88 40.96 -4.17
CA LYS A 121 -0.82 41.67 -5.45
C LYS A 121 0.46 42.50 -5.54
N PHE A 122 0.77 43.27 -4.49
CA PHE A 122 1.96 44.10 -4.42
C PHE A 122 3.27 43.29 -4.49
N ASP A 123 3.31 42.13 -3.83
CA ASP A 123 4.47 41.22 -3.89
C ASP A 123 4.65 40.60 -5.29
N ILE A 124 3.55 40.22 -5.96
CA ILE A 124 3.60 39.67 -7.33
C ILE A 124 4.07 40.72 -8.33
N ASP A 125 3.59 41.97 -8.22
CA ASP A 125 3.94 43.06 -9.14
C ASP A 125 5.45 43.42 -9.09
N ARG A 126 6.12 43.09 -7.98
CA ARG A 126 7.57 43.28 -7.78
C ARG A 126 8.41 42.06 -8.14
N THR A 127 7.78 40.98 -8.59
CA THR A 127 8.43 39.70 -8.87
C THR A 127 8.72 39.56 -10.37
N THR A 128 9.92 39.10 -10.67
CA THR A 128 10.39 38.72 -12.01
C THR A 128 10.21 37.22 -12.23
N LEU A 129 10.04 36.80 -13.49
CA LEU A 129 9.81 35.39 -13.85
C LEU A 129 10.97 34.51 -13.34
N GLY A 130 10.66 33.50 -12.54
CA GLY A 130 11.65 32.58 -11.97
C GLY A 130 12.28 33.03 -10.65
N GLU A 131 12.03 34.27 -10.19
CA GLU A 131 12.64 34.85 -8.97
C GLU A 131 11.59 35.08 -7.86
N VAL A 132 10.59 34.20 -7.76
CA VAL A 132 9.58 34.29 -6.71
C VAL A 132 10.21 34.01 -5.35
N SER A 133 10.24 35.02 -4.47
CA SER A 133 10.80 34.86 -3.12
C SER A 133 10.05 33.78 -2.32
N SER A 134 10.76 33.06 -1.45
CA SER A 134 10.17 32.02 -0.58
C SER A 134 9.03 32.57 0.28
N ARG A 135 9.15 33.83 0.75
CA ARG A 135 8.11 34.52 1.53
C ARG A 135 6.84 34.73 0.71
N THR A 136 6.97 35.27 -0.49
CA THR A 136 5.85 35.51 -1.43
C THR A 136 5.18 34.18 -1.81
N LYS A 137 5.97 33.15 -2.12
CA LYS A 137 5.47 31.80 -2.43
C LYS A 137 4.66 31.22 -1.28
N SER A 138 5.17 31.27 -0.05
CA SER A 138 4.47 30.77 1.15
C SER A 138 3.17 31.52 1.42
N ARG A 139 3.15 32.85 1.18
CA ARG A 139 1.97 33.70 1.36
C ARG A 139 0.87 33.38 0.34
N ILE A 140 1.23 33.21 -0.93
CA ILE A 140 0.33 32.81 -2.02
C ILE A 140 -0.26 31.41 -1.75
N VAL A 141 0.60 30.46 -1.38
CA VAL A 141 0.19 29.09 -1.02
C VAL A 141 -0.80 29.13 0.14
N SER A 142 -0.51 29.90 1.19
CA SER A 142 -1.40 30.02 2.35
C SER A 142 -2.76 30.60 1.94
N TRP A 143 -2.78 31.67 1.14
CA TRP A 143 -4.03 32.28 0.65
C TRP A 143 -4.90 31.31 -0.15
N ILE A 144 -4.32 30.61 -1.12
CA ILE A 144 -5.08 29.65 -1.95
C ILE A 144 -5.53 28.45 -1.10
N THR A 145 -4.67 27.95 -0.22
CA THR A 145 -5.03 26.81 0.66
C THR A 145 -6.14 27.19 1.65
N SER A 146 -6.16 28.41 2.16
CA SER A 146 -7.27 28.91 3.00
C SER A 146 -8.59 28.89 2.25
N HIS A 147 -8.63 29.26 0.98
CA HIS A 147 -9.83 29.17 0.16
C HIS A 147 -10.19 27.72 -0.20
N LEU A 148 -9.20 26.90 -0.52
CA LEU A 148 -9.45 25.47 -0.78
C LEU A 148 -10.04 24.78 0.46
N LEU A 149 -9.65 25.18 1.68
CA LEU A 149 -10.22 24.67 2.94
C LEU A 149 -11.70 25.06 3.13
N THR A 150 -12.15 26.20 2.59
CA THR A 150 -13.57 26.57 2.66
C THR A 150 -14.43 25.74 1.70
N VAL A 151 -13.82 25.19 0.64
CA VAL A 151 -14.49 24.30 -0.32
C VAL A 151 -14.54 22.87 0.20
N ASP A 152 -13.38 22.30 0.55
CA ASP A 152 -13.28 20.94 1.08
C ASP A 152 -11.95 20.76 1.87
N LEU A 153 -11.98 19.91 2.89
CA LEU A 153 -10.79 19.45 3.60
C LEU A 153 -9.91 18.53 2.72
N TYR A 154 -10.49 17.95 1.66
CA TYR A 154 -9.82 17.10 0.67
C TYR A 154 -10.00 17.62 -0.78
N PRO A 155 -9.46 18.79 -1.14
CA PRO A 155 -9.67 19.40 -2.45
C PRO A 155 -8.71 18.83 -3.51
N GLY A 156 -8.56 17.51 -3.56
CA GLY A 156 -7.65 16.77 -4.44
C GLY A 156 -7.81 17.14 -5.91
N LYS A 157 -9.08 17.21 -6.35
CA LYS A 157 -9.48 17.58 -7.71
C LYS A 157 -9.24 19.06 -8.06
N PHE A 158 -9.02 19.91 -7.06
CA PHE A 158 -8.88 21.36 -7.25
C PHE A 158 -7.42 21.86 -7.23
N TYR A 159 -6.44 21.03 -6.84
CA TYR A 159 -5.03 21.48 -6.79
C TYR A 159 -4.49 21.88 -8.17
N GLU A 160 -4.79 21.08 -9.20
CA GLU A 160 -4.35 21.35 -10.56
C GLU A 160 -5.12 22.51 -11.20
N PRO A 161 -6.48 22.56 -11.14
CA PRO A 161 -7.23 23.74 -11.57
C PRO A 161 -6.78 25.03 -10.87
N ALA A 162 -6.53 25.01 -9.56
CA ALA A 162 -6.07 26.18 -8.81
C ALA A 162 -4.67 26.65 -9.22
N ALA A 163 -3.75 25.71 -9.46
CA ALA A 163 -2.41 26.02 -9.93
C ALA A 163 -2.42 26.60 -11.35
N LYS A 164 -3.24 26.02 -12.24
CA LYS A 164 -3.45 26.56 -13.59
C LYS A 164 -4.05 27.96 -13.54
N ALA A 165 -5.11 28.17 -12.78
CA ALA A 165 -5.75 29.48 -12.65
C ALA A 165 -4.78 30.54 -12.12
N LEU A 166 -3.94 30.19 -11.13
CA LEU A 166 -2.90 31.07 -10.57
C LEU A 166 -1.93 31.55 -11.66
N VAL A 167 -1.35 30.62 -12.41
CA VAL A 167 -0.34 30.94 -13.42
C VAL A 167 -0.94 31.60 -14.66
N LEU A 168 -2.19 31.28 -15.01
CA LEU A 168 -2.93 31.96 -16.08
C LEU A 168 -3.19 33.43 -15.72
N LYS A 169 -3.56 33.71 -14.47
CA LYS A 169 -3.80 35.09 -14.00
C LYS A 169 -2.51 35.87 -13.78
N TYR A 170 -1.43 35.19 -13.37
CA TYR A 170 -0.13 35.78 -13.10
C TYR A 170 0.99 35.00 -13.82
N PRO A 171 1.23 35.26 -15.11
CA PRO A 171 2.23 34.53 -15.89
C PRO A 171 3.66 34.61 -15.33
N VAL A 172 3.98 35.66 -14.57
CA VAL A 172 5.26 35.83 -13.86
C VAL A 172 5.52 34.75 -12.81
N LEU A 173 4.47 34.07 -12.33
CA LEU A 173 4.57 32.96 -11.38
C LEU A 173 4.78 31.59 -12.05
N ARG A 174 4.88 31.54 -13.39
CA ARG A 174 5.04 30.28 -14.13
C ARG A 174 6.38 29.62 -13.79
N ASP A 175 6.34 28.32 -13.54
CA ASP A 175 7.55 27.52 -13.38
C ASP A 175 8.35 27.52 -14.70
N THR A 176 9.66 27.67 -14.62
CA THR A 176 10.57 27.69 -15.78
C THR A 176 10.76 26.32 -16.44
N MET A 177 10.30 25.25 -15.78
CA MET A 177 10.39 23.86 -16.26
C MET A 177 9.06 23.12 -16.06
N GLY A 178 8.82 22.08 -16.87
CA GLY A 178 7.61 21.24 -16.78
C GLY A 178 6.35 21.88 -17.38
N THR A 179 5.17 21.60 -16.79
CA THR A 179 3.89 22.15 -17.28
C THR A 179 3.67 23.62 -16.92
N GLY A 180 4.58 24.22 -16.15
CA GLY A 180 4.57 25.63 -15.77
C GLY A 180 3.78 25.95 -14.50
N PHE A 181 3.08 24.99 -13.89
CA PHE A 181 2.33 25.18 -12.64
C PHE A 181 2.51 24.04 -11.64
N ASP A 182 3.42 23.10 -11.93
CA ASP A 182 3.64 21.88 -11.16
C ASP A 182 4.07 22.18 -9.72
N SER A 183 4.95 23.17 -9.52
CA SER A 183 5.47 23.51 -8.20
C SER A 183 4.37 24.09 -7.30
N TRP A 184 3.41 24.83 -7.88
CA TRP A 184 2.24 25.36 -7.18
C TRP A 184 1.25 24.27 -6.79
N ARG A 185 0.92 23.37 -7.72
CA ARG A 185 0.06 22.20 -7.46
C ARG A 185 0.59 21.39 -6.28
N VAL A 186 1.89 21.11 -6.29
CA VAL A 186 2.58 20.36 -5.24
C VAL A 186 2.59 21.13 -3.92
N ALA A 187 2.85 22.44 -3.94
CA ALA A 187 2.85 23.26 -2.74
C ALA A 187 1.47 23.33 -2.05
N PHE A 188 0.37 23.43 -2.81
CA PHE A 188 -0.98 23.38 -2.26
C PHE A 188 -1.27 22.02 -1.60
N LYS A 189 -0.91 20.92 -2.29
CA LYS A 189 -1.06 19.57 -1.75
C LYS A 189 -0.30 19.41 -0.43
N TYR A 190 0.97 19.82 -0.36
CA TYR A 190 1.78 19.72 0.85
C TYR A 190 1.22 20.54 2.01
N LYS A 191 0.85 21.79 1.76
CA LYS A 191 0.27 22.66 2.80
C LYS A 191 -1.01 22.04 3.37
N MET A 192 -1.88 21.51 2.52
CA MET A 192 -3.12 20.85 2.96
C MET A 192 -2.87 19.53 3.70
N CYS A 193 -1.88 18.73 3.28
CA CYS A 193 -1.46 17.55 4.04
C CYS A 193 -0.98 17.94 5.44
N ASN A 194 -0.15 18.97 5.56
CA ASN A 194 0.35 19.43 6.86
C ASN A 194 -0.77 19.96 7.76
N ILE A 195 -1.73 20.70 7.21
CA ILE A 195 -2.90 21.16 7.98
C ILE A 195 -3.71 19.96 8.48
N ARG A 196 -3.96 18.94 7.65
CA ARG A 196 -4.66 17.72 8.09
C ARG A 196 -3.91 16.92 9.17
N LYS A 197 -2.58 17.01 9.24
CA LYS A 197 -1.80 16.39 10.34
C LYS A 197 -2.05 17.06 11.68
N SER A 198 -2.32 18.38 11.69
CA SER A 198 -2.59 19.17 12.89
C SER A 198 -4.07 19.23 13.28
N VAL A 199 -4.98 18.74 12.43
CA VAL A 199 -6.43 18.76 12.70
C VAL A 199 -6.81 17.44 13.39
N ASP A 200 -6.89 17.49 14.71
CA ASP A 200 -7.43 16.40 15.53
C ASP A 200 -8.96 16.47 15.60
N ASN A 201 -9.61 15.32 15.84
CA ASN A 201 -11.06 15.19 16.08
C ASN A 201 -11.99 15.60 14.91
N ASN A 202 -11.51 15.69 13.67
CA ASN A 202 -12.39 15.87 12.51
C ASN A 202 -12.88 14.52 11.96
N PRO A 203 -14.20 14.25 11.94
CA PRO A 203 -14.75 12.96 11.55
C PRO A 203 -14.42 12.57 10.10
N LYS A 204 -14.25 13.52 9.16
CA LYS A 204 -13.84 13.22 7.77
C LYS A 204 -12.35 12.85 7.68
N VAL A 205 -11.50 13.43 8.52
CA VAL A 205 -10.07 13.07 8.60
C VAL A 205 -9.91 11.69 9.21
N GLU A 206 -10.62 11.44 10.31
CA GLU A 206 -10.68 10.13 10.96
C GLU A 206 -11.28 9.05 10.05
N GLU A 207 -12.33 9.38 9.29
CA GLU A 207 -12.93 8.47 8.32
C GLU A 207 -12.01 8.21 7.12
N ALA A 208 -11.24 9.18 6.65
CA ALA A 208 -10.22 8.97 5.61
C ALA A 208 -9.06 8.11 6.11
N ARG A 209 -8.55 8.36 7.34
CA ARG A 209 -7.58 7.49 8.02
C ARG A 209 -8.14 6.06 8.11
N LYS A 210 -9.41 5.91 8.51
CA LYS A 210 -10.10 4.62 8.57
C LYS A 210 -10.33 3.99 7.19
N LYS A 211 -10.70 4.74 6.14
CA LYS A 211 -10.98 4.26 4.78
C LYS A 211 -9.71 3.78 4.06
N PHE A 212 -8.58 4.46 4.23
CA PHE A 212 -7.28 3.99 3.73
C PHE A 212 -6.79 2.75 4.50
N CYS A 213 -7.04 2.68 5.81
CA CYS A 213 -6.73 1.51 6.63
C CYS A 213 -7.72 0.33 6.45
N ARG A 214 -8.87 0.53 5.79
CA ARG A 214 -9.94 -0.47 5.58
C ARG A 214 -9.75 -1.37 4.37
N LYS A 215 -8.75 -1.16 3.50
CA LYS A 215 -8.48 -2.08 2.38
C LYS A 215 -7.92 -3.46 2.78
N GLY A 216 -7.73 -3.72 4.07
CA GLY A 216 -7.27 -5.02 4.58
C GLY A 216 -8.26 -5.63 5.58
N ASN A 217 -9.36 -6.19 5.08
CA ASN A 217 -10.02 -7.35 5.69
C ASN A 217 -9.69 -8.58 4.84
N PHE A 218 -8.43 -9.00 4.89
CA PHE A 218 -7.98 -10.31 4.39
C PHE A 218 -7.80 -11.23 5.61
N GLN A 219 -8.89 -11.47 6.34
CA GLN A 219 -8.94 -12.52 7.37
C GLN A 219 -9.89 -13.58 6.87
N ASP A 220 -9.37 -14.55 6.08
CA ASP A 220 -9.82 -15.95 6.17
C ASP A 220 -9.04 -16.96 5.29
N LYS A 221 -7.80 -16.68 4.88
CA LYS A 221 -7.04 -17.64 4.05
C LYS A 221 -5.64 -17.84 4.58
N CYS A 222 -5.46 -18.97 5.27
CA CYS A 222 -4.19 -19.55 5.73
C CYS A 222 -3.45 -18.72 6.80
N HIS A 223 -3.47 -19.18 8.05
CA HIS A 223 -2.61 -18.64 9.10
C HIS A 223 -1.13 -18.98 8.80
N PRO A 224 -0.21 -18.01 8.90
CA PRO A 224 1.21 -18.26 8.71
C PRO A 224 1.73 -19.36 9.64
N LYS A 225 2.50 -20.28 9.08
CA LYS A 225 3.19 -21.30 9.88
C LYS A 225 4.20 -20.64 10.81
N LYS A 226 4.33 -21.16 12.04
CA LYS A 226 5.30 -20.68 13.02
C LYS A 226 6.72 -21.14 12.67
N GLN A 227 7.70 -20.29 12.94
CA GLN A 227 9.12 -20.60 12.79
C GLN A 227 9.76 -20.61 14.17
N CYS A 228 10.42 -21.72 14.52
CA CYS A 228 11.31 -21.74 15.67
C CYS A 228 12.60 -21.00 15.29
N ARG A 229 12.83 -19.83 15.90
CA ARG A 229 14.10 -19.08 15.78
C ARG A 229 14.75 -19.06 17.16
N LEU A 230 16.01 -19.46 17.24
CA LEU A 230 16.79 -19.32 18.47
C LEU A 230 17.06 -17.84 18.69
N SER A 231 16.58 -17.29 19.81
CA SER A 231 16.86 -15.91 20.19
C SER A 231 18.29 -15.83 20.71
N THR A 232 19.19 -15.23 19.93
CA THR A 232 20.60 -15.10 20.28
C THR A 232 20.79 -14.20 21.50
N GLY A 233 19.89 -13.23 21.71
CA GLY A 233 19.88 -12.37 22.90
C GLY A 233 19.13 -12.92 24.12
N ALA A 234 18.59 -14.15 24.08
CA ALA A 234 17.84 -14.73 25.20
C ALA A 234 18.67 -15.67 26.10
N LEU A 235 19.94 -15.90 25.77
CA LEU A 235 20.87 -16.45 26.76
C LEU A 235 21.16 -15.32 27.75
N GLU A 236 20.95 -15.56 29.05
CA GLU A 236 21.39 -14.71 30.19
C GLU A 236 20.37 -13.79 30.90
N THR A 237 19.09 -14.13 30.96
CA THR A 237 18.28 -13.73 32.14
C THR A 237 17.59 -14.95 32.75
N GLY A 238 18.40 -15.82 33.36
CA GLY A 238 17.95 -16.97 34.17
C GLY A 238 17.47 -16.57 35.56
N GLY A 239 16.80 -15.42 35.69
CA GLY A 239 16.10 -15.04 36.92
C GLY A 239 14.60 -15.15 36.67
N GLU A 240 13.87 -15.80 37.57
CA GLU A 240 12.41 -15.70 37.60
C GLU A 240 12.06 -14.21 37.76
N GLU A 241 11.52 -13.60 36.70
CA GLU A 241 10.96 -12.25 36.80
C GLU A 241 9.72 -12.36 37.68
N ASP A 242 9.63 -11.54 38.74
CA ASP A 242 8.44 -11.51 39.59
C ASP A 242 7.22 -11.08 38.76
N ASP A 243 6.20 -11.95 38.69
CA ASP A 243 5.00 -11.74 37.88
C ASP A 243 4.28 -10.43 38.25
N GLY A 244 4.37 -10.02 39.53
CA GLY A 244 3.84 -8.74 40.01
C GLY A 244 4.55 -7.53 39.39
N VAL A 245 5.88 -7.57 39.34
CA VAL A 245 6.71 -6.54 38.69
C VAL A 245 6.45 -6.48 37.18
N VAL A 246 6.36 -7.64 36.51
CA VAL A 246 6.05 -7.72 35.06
C VAL A 246 4.69 -7.10 34.78
N ALA A 247 3.66 -7.43 35.58
CA ALA A 247 2.32 -6.85 35.44
C ALA A 247 2.31 -5.34 35.64
N ALA A 248 3.06 -4.82 36.64
CA ALA A 248 3.18 -3.38 36.86
C ALA A 248 3.81 -2.64 35.67
N HIS A 249 4.85 -3.21 35.06
CA HIS A 249 5.44 -2.64 33.84
C HIS A 249 4.49 -2.68 32.64
N ILE A 250 3.72 -3.76 32.47
CA ILE A 250 2.69 -3.85 31.41
C ILE A 250 1.61 -2.78 31.61
N GLU A 251 1.10 -2.62 32.83
CA GLU A 251 0.13 -1.56 33.13
C GLU A 251 0.68 -0.17 32.85
N PHE A 252 1.94 0.08 33.22
CA PHE A 252 2.62 1.32 32.91
C PHE A 252 2.67 1.55 31.40
N ILE A 253 3.08 0.55 30.60
CA ILE A 253 3.12 0.64 29.14
C ILE A 253 1.74 1.01 28.56
N ILE A 254 0.68 0.35 29.01
CA ILE A 254 -0.69 0.60 28.54
C ILE A 254 -1.15 2.03 28.85
N LYS A 255 -0.81 2.55 30.03
CA LYS A 255 -1.16 3.92 30.46
C LYS A 255 -0.32 4.96 29.71
N GLU A 256 0.99 4.73 29.58
CA GLU A 256 1.94 5.70 29.04
C GLU A 256 1.77 5.92 27.53
N VAL A 257 1.49 4.86 26.75
CA VAL A 257 1.25 4.96 25.30
C VAL A 257 0.01 5.81 24.97
N LYS A 258 -0.97 5.89 25.88
CA LYS A 258 -2.20 6.68 25.70
C LYS A 258 -2.02 8.18 25.96
N ARG A 259 -0.87 8.60 26.51
CA ARG A 259 -0.60 10.02 26.78
C ARG A 259 -0.36 10.77 25.48
N SER A 260 -0.70 12.06 25.45
CA SER A 260 -0.41 12.93 24.31
C SER A 260 1.09 13.07 24.03
N THR A 261 1.90 12.99 25.08
CA THR A 261 3.37 13.03 25.02
C THR A 261 3.95 11.86 25.83
N PRO A 262 4.03 10.65 25.26
CA PRO A 262 4.61 9.50 25.94
C PRO A 262 6.11 9.68 26.21
N ASP A 263 6.55 9.29 27.41
CA ASP A 263 7.95 9.20 27.80
C ASP A 263 8.58 7.95 27.16
N ILE A 264 9.16 8.15 25.97
CA ILE A 264 9.77 7.09 25.20
C ILE A 264 10.88 6.39 26.01
N ALA A 265 11.67 7.10 26.82
CA ALA A 265 12.76 6.48 27.57
C ALA A 265 12.21 5.48 28.62
N LYS A 266 11.15 5.85 29.34
CA LYS A 266 10.49 4.95 30.30
C LYS A 266 9.77 3.79 29.64
N LEU A 267 9.17 4.01 28.47
CA LEU A 267 8.60 2.93 27.67
C LEU A 267 9.67 1.91 27.28
N LYS A 268 10.83 2.37 26.80
CA LYS A 268 11.96 1.48 26.46
C LYS A 268 12.44 0.69 27.67
N ALA A 269 12.56 1.33 28.83
CA ALA A 269 12.95 0.66 30.07
C ALA A 269 11.92 -0.43 30.48
N SER A 270 10.63 -0.12 30.42
CA SER A 270 9.57 -1.08 30.77
C SER A 270 9.43 -2.21 29.73
N MET A 271 9.63 -1.90 28.44
CA MET A 271 9.68 -2.91 27.38
C MET A 271 10.88 -3.85 27.59
N LYS A 272 12.05 -3.32 27.99
CA LYS A 272 13.22 -4.13 28.33
C LYS A 272 12.98 -5.01 29.56
N ALA A 273 12.38 -4.46 30.61
CA ALA A 273 12.08 -5.19 31.85
C ALA A 273 11.06 -6.33 31.68
N THR A 274 10.27 -6.31 30.60
CA THR A 274 9.26 -7.33 30.28
C THR A 274 9.66 -8.19 29.10
N PHE A 275 10.88 -8.05 28.56
CA PHE A 275 11.31 -8.70 27.33
C PHE A 275 11.29 -10.22 27.45
N SER A 276 11.86 -10.79 28.51
CA SER A 276 12.01 -12.24 28.66
C SER A 276 10.64 -12.91 28.83
N SER A 277 9.81 -12.40 29.75
CA SER A 277 8.42 -12.83 29.91
C SER A 277 7.58 -12.68 28.63
N ARG A 278 7.70 -11.54 27.93
CA ARG A 278 6.99 -11.32 26.64
C ARG A 278 7.44 -12.30 25.57
N ARG A 279 8.75 -12.52 25.41
CA ARG A 279 9.31 -13.43 24.39
C ARG A 279 8.86 -14.87 24.62
N LYS A 280 8.90 -15.32 25.88
CA LYS A 280 8.39 -16.64 26.31
C LYS A 280 6.89 -16.77 25.98
N TRP A 281 6.09 -15.80 26.39
CA TRP A 281 4.65 -15.78 26.11
C TRP A 281 4.34 -15.82 24.60
N ILE A 282 5.03 -15.03 23.76
CA ILE A 282 4.80 -15.06 22.31
C ILE A 282 5.18 -16.44 21.72
N GLN A 283 6.22 -17.08 22.23
CA GLN A 283 6.66 -18.39 21.77
C GLN A 283 5.68 -19.50 22.16
N GLU A 284 5.18 -19.48 23.40
CA GLU A 284 4.28 -20.51 23.94
C GLU A 284 2.83 -20.32 23.46
N SER A 285 2.31 -19.09 23.54
CA SER A 285 0.90 -18.79 23.26
C SER A 285 0.62 -18.45 21.79
N SER A 286 1.66 -18.15 21.01
CA SER A 286 1.51 -17.82 19.57
C SER A 286 0.41 -16.78 19.27
N PRO A 287 0.35 -15.64 19.99
CA PRO A 287 -0.75 -14.69 19.90
C PRO A 287 -0.86 -14.07 18.50
N SER A 288 -2.07 -13.64 18.14
CA SER A 288 -2.27 -12.74 17.00
C SER A 288 -1.68 -11.36 17.32
N THR A 289 -1.43 -10.57 16.28
CA THR A 289 -1.02 -9.16 16.43
C THR A 289 -2.04 -8.33 17.21
N ALA A 290 -3.33 -8.64 17.12
CA ALA A 290 -4.36 -7.95 17.90
C ALA A 290 -4.14 -8.16 19.40
N VAL A 291 -3.98 -9.42 19.83
CA VAL A 291 -3.74 -9.80 21.22
C VAL A 291 -2.38 -9.29 21.70
N LEU A 292 -1.36 -9.33 20.84
CA LEU A 292 -0.04 -8.77 21.14
C LEU A 292 -0.12 -7.26 21.40
N LEU A 293 -0.81 -6.50 20.55
CA LEU A 293 -0.93 -5.05 20.67
C LEU A 293 -1.86 -4.63 21.80
N GLU A 294 -2.83 -5.46 22.18
CA GLU A 294 -3.65 -5.23 23.38
C GLU A 294 -2.78 -5.31 24.65
N ARG A 295 -1.93 -6.35 24.75
CA ARG A 295 -1.05 -6.55 25.92
C ARG A 295 0.16 -5.62 25.91
N TYR A 296 0.74 -5.36 24.75
CA TYR A 296 1.94 -4.54 24.56
C TYR A 296 1.74 -3.48 23.46
N PRO A 297 0.90 -2.45 23.72
CA PRO A 297 0.55 -1.43 22.71
C PRO A 297 1.76 -0.61 22.23
N ALA A 298 2.83 -0.55 23.05
CA ALA A 298 4.10 0.05 22.70
C ALA A 298 4.71 -0.51 21.39
N LEU A 299 4.44 -1.77 21.02
CA LEU A 299 4.96 -2.37 19.79
C LEU A 299 4.34 -1.77 18.50
N ALA A 300 3.25 -1.01 18.61
CA ALA A 300 2.74 -0.20 17.51
C ALA A 300 3.63 1.03 17.21
N LEU A 301 4.50 1.43 18.14
CA LEU A 301 5.46 2.50 17.92
C LEU A 301 6.68 1.95 17.18
N ARG A 302 6.99 2.54 16.02
CA ARG A 302 8.09 2.11 15.13
C ARG A 302 9.40 1.90 15.88
N GLU A 303 9.78 2.84 16.75
CA GLU A 303 11.03 2.76 17.49
C GLU A 303 11.08 1.56 18.45
N LEU A 304 9.96 1.21 19.09
CA LEU A 304 9.92 0.11 20.05
C LEU A 304 9.81 -1.26 19.36
N LEU A 305 9.18 -1.33 18.19
CA LEU A 305 9.24 -2.51 17.33
C LEU A 305 10.69 -2.82 16.93
N ARG A 306 11.43 -1.79 16.48
CA ARG A 306 12.85 -1.93 16.11
C ARG A 306 13.68 -2.41 17.29
N GLN A 307 13.46 -1.84 18.48
CA GLN A 307 14.17 -2.26 19.68
C GLN A 307 13.86 -3.69 20.10
N GLU A 308 12.60 -4.12 20.02
CA GLU A 308 12.22 -5.51 20.32
C GLU A 308 12.99 -6.48 19.42
N PHE A 309 13.06 -6.17 18.11
CA PHE A 309 13.85 -6.95 17.17
C PHE A 309 15.35 -6.95 17.50
N MET A 310 15.91 -5.79 17.83
CA MET A 310 17.31 -5.69 18.24
C MET A 310 17.59 -6.50 19.51
N SER A 311 16.66 -6.55 20.47
CA SER A 311 16.79 -7.39 21.67
C SER A 311 16.82 -8.89 21.31
N ILE A 312 16.05 -9.32 20.31
CA ILE A 312 16.04 -10.71 19.82
C ILE A 312 17.35 -11.06 19.09
N THR A 313 17.80 -10.19 18.19
CA THR A 313 18.81 -10.50 17.18
C THR A 313 20.18 -9.89 17.43
N GLN A 314 20.27 -8.86 18.28
CA GLN A 314 21.42 -7.97 18.46
C GLN A 314 21.85 -7.24 17.17
N VAL A 315 20.95 -7.16 16.19
CA VAL A 315 21.20 -6.57 14.87
C VAL A 315 20.29 -5.38 14.64
N ASP A 316 20.88 -4.23 14.28
CA ASP A 316 20.13 -3.11 13.73
C ASP A 316 19.88 -3.34 12.23
N PHE A 317 18.75 -3.98 11.91
CA PHE A 317 18.47 -4.47 10.56
C PHE A 317 18.40 -3.35 9.52
N GLU A 318 17.79 -2.20 9.85
CA GLU A 318 17.68 -1.08 8.91
C GLU A 318 19.05 -0.55 8.50
N SER A 319 19.94 -0.35 9.48
CA SER A 319 21.33 0.05 9.25
C SER A 319 22.11 -0.98 8.43
N LYS A 320 21.92 -2.28 8.69
CA LYS A 320 22.56 -3.36 7.92
C LYS A 320 22.01 -3.46 6.50
N LEU A 321 20.71 -3.27 6.32
CA LEU A 321 20.06 -3.25 5.02
C LEU A 321 20.58 -2.11 4.14
N LEU A 322 20.72 -0.91 4.71
CA LEU A 322 21.32 0.23 4.03
C LEU A 322 22.79 -0.06 3.65
N SER A 323 23.56 -0.66 4.55
CA SER A 323 24.95 -1.06 4.26
C SER A 323 25.03 -2.06 3.10
N PHE A 324 24.15 -3.07 3.09
CA PHE A 324 24.03 -4.02 1.98
C PHE A 324 23.71 -3.30 0.66
N ILE A 325 22.72 -2.41 0.64
CA ILE A 325 22.35 -1.66 -0.57
C ILE A 325 23.52 -0.82 -1.07
N ASN A 326 24.21 -0.11 -0.19
CA ASN A 326 25.35 0.74 -0.56
C ASN A 326 26.54 -0.07 -1.08
N THR A 327 26.78 -1.26 -0.52
CA THR A 327 27.95 -2.09 -0.86
C THR A 327 27.70 -2.95 -2.10
N HIS A 328 26.50 -3.52 -2.22
CA HIS A 328 26.19 -4.57 -3.20
C HIS A 328 25.04 -4.21 -4.17
N GLY A 329 24.37 -3.07 -3.98
CA GLY A 329 23.20 -2.70 -4.77
C GLY A 329 23.48 -2.61 -6.28
N GLU A 330 24.63 -2.03 -6.65
CA GLU A 330 25.03 -1.87 -8.05
C GLU A 330 25.23 -3.25 -8.70
N ARG A 331 25.91 -4.16 -7.99
CA ARG A 331 26.09 -5.54 -8.41
C ARG A 331 24.74 -6.27 -8.57
N CYS A 332 23.81 -6.06 -7.64
CA CYS A 332 22.47 -6.64 -7.71
C CYS A 332 21.74 -6.21 -9.00
N LEU A 333 21.76 -4.91 -9.33
CA LEU A 333 21.12 -4.40 -10.55
C LEU A 333 21.83 -4.90 -11.82
N GLN A 334 23.16 -4.98 -11.83
CA GLN A 334 23.92 -5.51 -12.96
C GLN A 334 23.58 -6.97 -13.28
N LEU A 335 23.49 -7.83 -12.25
CA LEU A 335 23.11 -9.23 -12.41
C LEU A 335 21.72 -9.40 -13.02
N LEU A 336 20.84 -8.40 -12.89
CA LEU A 336 19.49 -8.43 -13.41
C LEU A 336 19.35 -7.93 -14.86
N LYS A 337 20.40 -7.36 -15.46
CA LYS A 337 20.37 -6.91 -16.87
C LYS A 337 20.02 -8.02 -17.86
N MET A 338 20.43 -9.25 -17.54
CA MET A 338 20.15 -10.45 -18.34
C MET A 338 18.85 -11.17 -17.92
N SER A 339 18.17 -10.69 -16.88
CA SER A 339 16.94 -11.29 -16.38
C SER A 339 15.74 -10.88 -17.23
N ARG A 340 15.14 -11.85 -17.92
CA ARG A 340 13.92 -11.62 -18.73
C ARG A 340 12.74 -11.14 -17.88
N THR A 341 12.63 -11.62 -16.65
CA THR A 341 11.51 -11.29 -15.75
C THR A 341 11.66 -9.92 -15.08
N ALA A 342 12.90 -9.45 -14.89
CA ALA A 342 13.17 -8.15 -14.29
C ALA A 342 13.32 -7.02 -15.32
N LYS A 343 13.41 -7.33 -16.62
CA LYS A 343 13.78 -6.37 -17.69
C LYS A 343 12.98 -5.07 -17.66
N SER A 344 11.64 -5.15 -17.57
CA SER A 344 10.78 -3.96 -17.56
C SER A 344 10.94 -3.14 -16.27
N ALA A 345 10.96 -3.80 -15.12
CA ALA A 345 11.12 -3.16 -13.82
C ALA A 345 12.52 -2.54 -13.65
N LEU A 346 13.56 -3.18 -14.21
CA LEU A 346 14.93 -2.66 -14.22
C LEU A 346 15.03 -1.42 -15.10
N ALA A 347 14.48 -1.46 -16.32
CA ALA A 347 14.47 -0.30 -17.20
C ALA A 347 13.69 0.89 -16.60
N GLU A 348 12.56 0.62 -15.94
CA GLU A 348 11.80 1.65 -15.21
C GLU A 348 12.63 2.27 -14.08
N ALA A 349 13.32 1.43 -13.30
CA ALA A 349 14.19 1.88 -12.21
C ALA A 349 15.41 2.67 -12.71
N GLU A 350 16.13 2.18 -13.71
CA GLU A 350 17.30 2.84 -14.30
C GLU A 350 16.93 4.23 -14.85
N ARG A 351 15.79 4.34 -15.51
CA ARG A 351 15.26 5.64 -15.96
C ARG A 351 14.97 6.56 -14.78
N ALA A 352 14.22 6.09 -13.77
CA ALA A 352 13.88 6.90 -12.60
C ALA A 352 15.13 7.38 -11.84
N ILE A 353 16.16 6.53 -11.72
CA ILE A 353 17.45 6.88 -11.11
C ILE A 353 18.20 7.91 -11.95
N SER A 354 18.14 7.80 -13.28
CA SER A 354 18.85 8.71 -14.20
C SER A 354 18.22 10.10 -14.27
N GLU A 355 16.89 10.18 -14.15
CA GLU A 355 16.11 11.42 -14.12
C GLU A 355 16.18 12.15 -12.76
N THR A 356 16.81 11.54 -11.76
CA THR A 356 16.87 12.06 -10.39
C THR A 356 18.30 12.48 -10.02
N GLU A 357 18.43 13.61 -9.32
CA GLU A 357 19.71 14.14 -8.85
C GLU A 357 19.80 14.21 -7.31
N GLY A 358 21.01 14.41 -6.80
CA GLY A 358 21.27 14.59 -5.36
C GLY A 358 20.93 13.36 -4.51
N ASP A 359 20.51 13.59 -3.26
CA ASP A 359 20.19 12.52 -2.31
C ASP A 359 18.95 11.70 -2.69
N LEU A 360 18.04 12.28 -3.47
CA LEU A 360 16.87 11.57 -3.98
C LEU A 360 17.29 10.43 -4.92
N LYS A 361 18.41 10.59 -5.65
CA LYS A 361 18.98 9.54 -6.50
C LYS A 361 19.40 8.31 -5.69
N LYS A 362 20.04 8.52 -4.53
CA LYS A 362 20.44 7.44 -3.62
C LYS A 362 19.22 6.72 -3.05
N TYR A 363 18.17 7.46 -2.71
CA TYR A 363 16.91 6.89 -2.27
C TYR A 363 16.25 6.04 -3.37
N TYR A 364 16.16 6.55 -4.60
CA TYR A 364 15.58 5.83 -5.74
C TYR A 364 16.38 4.57 -6.07
N PHE A 365 17.71 4.65 -5.98
CA PHE A 365 18.59 3.50 -6.09
C PHE A 365 18.29 2.44 -5.03
N ALA A 366 18.16 2.83 -3.75
CA ALA A 366 17.83 1.91 -2.68
C ALA A 366 16.46 1.24 -2.89
N VAL A 367 15.44 2.02 -3.28
CA VAL A 367 14.11 1.51 -3.61
C VAL A 367 14.16 0.52 -4.78
N ALA A 368 14.91 0.85 -5.84
CA ALA A 368 15.08 -0.03 -6.98
C ALA A 368 15.72 -1.37 -6.58
N VAL A 369 16.78 -1.34 -5.78
CA VAL A 369 17.44 -2.55 -5.27
C VAL A 369 16.43 -3.41 -4.50
N LEU A 370 15.68 -2.83 -3.56
CA LEU A 370 14.66 -3.57 -2.77
C LEU A 370 13.54 -4.16 -3.63
N GLN A 371 13.06 -3.41 -4.63
CA GLN A 371 12.01 -3.87 -5.54
C GLN A 371 12.48 -5.01 -6.45
N LEU A 372 13.75 -4.98 -6.84
CA LEU A 372 14.32 -5.90 -7.83
C LEU A 372 15.00 -7.12 -7.20
N LEU A 373 15.43 -7.04 -5.94
CA LEU A 373 16.10 -8.11 -5.18
C LEU A 373 15.43 -9.49 -5.33
N PRO A 374 14.09 -9.63 -5.27
CA PRO A 374 13.44 -10.93 -5.41
C PRO A 374 13.77 -11.67 -6.71
N HIS A 375 14.04 -10.94 -7.79
CA HIS A 375 14.30 -11.53 -9.10
C HIS A 375 15.63 -12.30 -9.13
N LEU A 376 16.60 -11.95 -8.28
CA LEU A 376 17.87 -12.68 -8.16
C LEU A 376 17.70 -14.11 -7.66
N VAL A 377 16.62 -14.36 -6.91
CA VAL A 377 16.27 -15.65 -6.34
C VAL A 377 15.02 -16.26 -6.99
N LYS A 378 14.67 -15.80 -8.19
CA LYS A 378 13.51 -16.25 -8.99
C LYS A 378 12.16 -16.04 -8.29
N GLU A 379 12.04 -15.00 -7.48
CA GLU A 379 10.81 -14.58 -6.82
C GLU A 379 10.32 -13.24 -7.40
N GLN A 380 9.09 -12.86 -7.05
CA GLN A 380 8.49 -11.56 -7.36
C GLN A 380 8.30 -10.78 -6.05
N PRO A 381 8.30 -9.44 -6.04
CA PRO A 381 8.16 -8.62 -4.84
C PRO A 381 6.72 -8.61 -4.29
N TYR A 382 6.14 -9.76 -3.98
CA TYR A 382 4.76 -9.86 -3.46
C TYR A 382 4.60 -9.19 -2.10
N PHE A 383 5.66 -9.14 -1.27
CA PHE A 383 5.66 -8.40 -0.01
C PHE A 383 5.45 -6.88 -0.19
N LEU A 384 5.57 -6.34 -1.41
CA LEU A 384 5.26 -4.94 -1.75
C LEU A 384 3.82 -4.74 -2.26
N ARG A 385 3.03 -5.81 -2.33
CA ARG A 385 1.67 -5.83 -2.91
C ARG A 385 0.61 -6.24 -1.88
N GLY A 386 0.79 -5.83 -0.63
CA GLY A 386 -0.15 -6.11 0.45
C GLY A 386 -1.53 -5.46 0.25
N PRO A 387 -2.51 -5.80 1.09
CA PRO A 387 -2.42 -6.69 2.24
C PRO A 387 -2.32 -8.16 1.84
N ASP A 388 -1.72 -8.96 2.71
CA ASP A 388 -1.50 -10.40 2.51
C ASP A 388 -1.68 -11.15 3.85
N SER A 389 -1.78 -12.49 3.80
CA SER A 389 -1.80 -13.34 4.99
C SER A 389 -0.47 -13.29 5.77
N TYR A 390 0.58 -12.73 5.20
CA TYR A 390 1.90 -12.54 5.78
C TYR A 390 2.25 -11.05 5.88
N PRO A 391 3.25 -10.65 6.70
CA PRO A 391 3.73 -9.27 6.73
C PRO A 391 4.02 -8.72 5.33
N SER A 392 3.35 -7.62 4.99
CA SER A 392 3.40 -6.99 3.66
C SER A 392 3.22 -5.48 3.75
N LEU A 393 3.75 -4.76 2.74
CA LEU A 393 3.58 -3.32 2.59
C LEU A 393 2.36 -3.01 1.73
N VAL A 394 1.58 -2.04 2.18
CA VAL A 394 0.50 -1.41 1.42
C VAL A 394 0.96 0.00 1.06
N MET A 395 0.85 0.38 -0.20
CA MET A 395 1.30 1.68 -0.70
C MET A 395 0.32 2.28 -1.70
N ASN A 396 0.26 3.61 -1.77
CA ASN A 396 -0.69 4.32 -2.61
C ASN A 396 -0.34 4.33 -4.11
N ASN A 397 0.95 4.22 -4.44
CA ASN A 397 1.48 4.22 -5.80
C ASN A 397 2.53 3.10 -5.94
N LYS A 398 3.23 3.05 -7.08
CA LYS A 398 4.41 2.19 -7.24
C LYS A 398 5.50 2.58 -6.22
N ALA A 399 6.31 1.60 -5.82
CA ALA A 399 7.30 1.75 -4.74
C ALA A 399 8.24 2.96 -4.92
N LEU A 400 8.69 3.26 -6.15
CA LEU A 400 9.56 4.40 -6.47
C LEU A 400 8.94 5.78 -6.18
N ILE A 401 7.61 5.90 -6.28
CA ILE A 401 6.87 7.17 -6.15
C ILE A 401 5.83 7.12 -5.03
N ALA A 402 5.89 6.09 -4.19
CA ALA A 402 4.98 5.94 -3.05
C ALA A 402 5.26 7.03 -2.03
N THR A 403 4.20 7.73 -1.62
CA THR A 403 4.29 8.78 -0.59
C THR A 403 3.66 8.35 0.73
N GLU A 404 2.88 7.27 0.70
CA GLU A 404 2.18 6.70 1.85
C GLU A 404 2.45 5.20 1.79
N ILE A 405 3.13 4.69 2.81
CA ILE A 405 3.52 3.28 2.92
C ILE A 405 3.13 2.82 4.33
N CYS A 406 2.43 1.70 4.40
CA CYS A 406 2.04 1.08 5.66
C CYS A 406 2.56 -0.35 5.73
N ALA A 407 3.25 -0.69 6.81
CA ALA A 407 3.54 -2.06 7.17
C ALA A 407 2.29 -2.69 7.79
N THR A 408 1.86 -3.83 7.24
CA THR A 408 0.64 -4.50 7.66
C THR A 408 0.86 -5.98 7.91
N PHE A 409 0.24 -6.49 8.96
CA PHE A 409 0.13 -7.92 9.24
C PHE A 409 -1.03 -8.16 10.20
N GLU A 410 -2.05 -8.92 9.79
CA GLU A 410 -3.28 -9.11 10.58
C GLU A 410 -3.88 -7.77 11.05
N SER A 411 -3.87 -7.47 12.36
CA SER A 411 -4.36 -6.21 12.94
C SER A 411 -3.26 -5.16 13.11
N TYR A 412 -1.98 -5.54 12.94
CA TYR A 412 -0.86 -4.62 12.94
C TYR A 412 -0.90 -3.75 11.69
N LYS A 413 -0.95 -2.42 11.88
CA LYS A 413 -0.93 -1.42 10.81
C LYS A 413 -0.16 -0.20 11.29
N VAL A 414 1.02 0.04 10.72
CA VAL A 414 1.87 1.19 11.07
C VAL A 414 2.36 1.88 9.79
N GLU A 415 2.18 3.20 9.76
CA GLU A 415 2.72 4.04 8.70
C GLU A 415 4.25 4.12 8.84
N VAL A 416 4.95 3.94 7.74
CA VAL A 416 6.41 3.97 7.68
C VAL A 416 6.85 5.10 6.76
N ILE A 417 8.00 5.70 7.08
CA ILE A 417 8.50 6.89 6.40
C ILE A 417 8.90 6.61 4.94
N ASP A 418 9.38 5.40 4.66
CA ASP A 418 9.89 5.02 3.35
C ASP A 418 9.92 3.49 3.16
N LEU A 419 10.35 3.05 1.98
CA LEU A 419 10.39 1.62 1.64
C LEU A 419 11.46 0.84 2.43
N ILE A 420 12.54 1.50 2.82
CA ILE A 420 13.64 0.87 3.57
C ILE A 420 13.14 0.55 4.98
N SER A 421 12.58 1.55 5.67
CA SER A 421 11.96 1.39 6.98
C SER A 421 10.75 0.45 6.94
N GLY A 422 9.97 0.47 5.85
CA GLY A 422 8.91 -0.52 5.62
C GLY A 422 9.43 -1.94 5.52
N THR A 423 10.47 -2.17 4.71
CA THR A 423 11.05 -3.50 4.54
C THR A 423 11.68 -4.00 5.84
N SER A 424 12.31 -3.10 6.60
CA SER A 424 12.79 -3.37 7.95
C SER A 424 11.66 -3.77 8.89
N ALA A 425 10.56 -3.01 8.94
CA ALA A 425 9.41 -3.34 9.77
C ALA A 425 8.80 -4.70 9.42
N LEU A 426 8.77 -5.10 8.14
CA LEU A 426 8.34 -6.45 7.76
C LEU A 426 9.27 -7.52 8.33
N MET A 427 10.58 -7.36 8.17
CA MET A 427 11.56 -8.30 8.74
C MET A 427 11.36 -8.41 10.26
N GLU A 428 11.20 -7.29 10.93
CA GLU A 428 10.99 -7.24 12.38
C GLU A 428 9.72 -7.97 12.81
N LEU A 429 8.61 -7.77 12.10
CA LEU A 429 7.36 -8.49 12.36
C LEU A 429 7.53 -10.01 12.21
N TYR A 430 8.25 -10.49 11.20
CA TYR A 430 8.52 -11.92 11.04
C TYR A 430 9.27 -12.52 12.25
N TRP A 431 10.27 -11.80 12.74
CA TRP A 431 11.11 -12.23 13.87
C TRP A 431 10.39 -12.10 15.21
N ILE A 432 9.68 -10.99 15.46
CA ILE A 432 8.93 -10.78 16.70
C ILE A 432 7.80 -11.82 16.82
N MET A 433 7.05 -12.05 15.75
CA MET A 433 5.91 -12.97 15.76
C MET A 433 6.29 -14.45 15.65
N ASN A 434 7.57 -14.78 15.45
CA ASN A 434 8.06 -16.13 15.17
C ASN A 434 7.31 -16.80 14.01
N ILE A 435 7.24 -16.12 12.88
CA ILE A 435 6.48 -16.57 11.70
C ILE A 435 7.45 -16.96 10.58
N GLN A 436 7.14 -18.05 9.87
CA GLN A 436 7.86 -18.45 8.67
C GLN A 436 7.66 -17.43 7.56
N TYR A 437 8.70 -17.22 6.75
CA TYR A 437 8.55 -16.41 5.56
C TYR A 437 7.50 -17.00 4.61
N SER A 438 6.74 -16.11 3.96
CA SER A 438 5.81 -16.48 2.90
C SER A 438 6.53 -17.34 1.86
N SER A 439 5.89 -18.42 1.40
CA SER A 439 6.46 -19.30 0.37
C SER A 439 6.82 -18.56 -0.93
N ARG A 440 6.19 -17.42 -1.17
CA ARG A 440 6.41 -16.53 -2.32
C ARG A 440 7.65 -15.65 -2.23
N ASN A 441 8.14 -15.38 -1.00
CA ASN A 441 9.26 -14.48 -0.74
C ASN A 441 10.31 -15.06 0.21
N LYS A 442 10.27 -16.36 0.51
CA LYS A 442 11.15 -17.01 1.49
C LYS A 442 12.63 -16.90 1.11
N ASN A 443 12.97 -16.98 -0.18
CA ASN A 443 14.36 -16.88 -0.60
C ASN A 443 14.83 -15.41 -0.57
N THR A 444 13.95 -14.46 -0.88
CA THR A 444 14.23 -13.03 -0.77
C THR A 444 14.58 -12.67 0.67
N PHE A 445 13.73 -13.04 1.64
CA PHE A 445 14.00 -12.72 3.04
C PHE A 445 15.22 -13.47 3.58
N ALA A 446 15.45 -14.73 3.18
CA ALA A 446 16.68 -15.46 3.55
C ALA A 446 17.96 -14.83 2.96
N LEU A 447 17.88 -14.24 1.75
CA LEU A 447 18.97 -13.47 1.17
C LEU A 447 19.25 -12.21 2.00
N MET A 448 18.20 -11.50 2.42
CA MET A 448 18.33 -10.33 3.29
C MET A 448 18.87 -10.69 4.67
N GLU A 449 18.45 -11.81 5.26
CA GLU A 449 19.01 -12.32 6.52
C GLU A 449 20.53 -12.49 6.43
N HIS A 450 21.01 -13.09 5.34
CA HIS A 450 22.44 -13.30 5.14
C HIS A 450 23.22 -11.98 5.10
N PHE A 451 22.85 -11.08 4.20
CA PHE A 451 23.57 -9.81 4.03
C PHE A 451 23.40 -8.86 5.22
N CYS A 452 22.32 -9.02 5.99
CA CYS A 452 22.09 -8.20 7.18
C CYS A 452 22.64 -8.84 8.48
N GLY A 453 23.34 -9.98 8.40
CA GLY A 453 23.99 -10.60 9.55
C GLY A 453 23.03 -11.26 10.55
N LEU A 454 21.85 -11.69 10.09
CA LEU A 454 20.92 -12.46 10.90
C LEU A 454 21.26 -13.96 10.82
N ASN A 455 21.02 -14.67 11.94
CA ASN A 455 21.19 -16.11 12.01
C ASN A 455 20.20 -16.80 11.05
N SER A 456 20.69 -17.13 9.87
CA SER A 456 19.87 -17.63 8.77
C SER A 456 19.42 -19.06 9.04
N ALA A 457 18.18 -19.37 8.69
CA ALA A 457 17.76 -20.76 8.51
C ALA A 457 18.53 -21.42 7.34
N ALA A 458 18.38 -22.74 7.18
CA ALA A 458 19.00 -23.48 6.08
C ALA A 458 18.70 -22.80 4.72
N ARG A 459 19.77 -22.45 3.99
CA ARG A 459 19.68 -21.68 2.75
C ARG A 459 19.39 -22.59 1.56
N SER A 460 18.49 -22.16 0.69
CA SER A 460 18.24 -22.89 -0.55
C SER A 460 19.42 -22.75 -1.53
N PRO A 461 19.58 -23.68 -2.49
CA PRO A 461 20.60 -23.56 -3.53
C PRO A 461 20.49 -22.26 -4.34
N LEU A 462 19.29 -21.70 -4.50
CA LEU A 462 19.06 -20.42 -5.17
C LEU A 462 19.64 -19.26 -4.35
N VAL A 463 19.42 -19.25 -3.04
CA VAL A 463 20.00 -18.23 -2.14
C VAL A 463 21.52 -18.32 -2.15
N MET A 464 22.09 -19.52 -2.01
CA MET A 464 23.54 -19.72 -2.03
C MET A 464 24.18 -19.24 -3.35
N ARG A 465 23.54 -19.53 -4.48
CA ARG A 465 23.98 -19.03 -5.80
C ARG A 465 23.90 -17.51 -5.88
N ALA A 466 22.81 -16.90 -5.41
CA ALA A 466 22.65 -15.45 -5.42
C ALA A 466 23.72 -14.76 -4.57
N ILE A 467 23.97 -15.26 -3.36
CA ILE A 467 25.05 -14.79 -2.47
C ILE A 467 26.39 -14.81 -3.21
N SER A 468 26.78 -15.96 -3.76
CA SER A 468 28.05 -16.11 -4.48
C SER A 468 28.18 -15.16 -5.68
N LEU A 469 27.09 -14.85 -6.39
CA LEU A 469 27.12 -13.92 -7.52
C LEU A 469 27.24 -12.46 -7.09
N ILE A 470 26.63 -12.10 -5.95
CA ILE A 470 26.65 -10.75 -5.39
C ILE A 470 28.01 -10.46 -4.72
N GLU A 471 28.61 -11.45 -4.06
CA GLU A 471 29.92 -11.33 -3.39
C GLU A 471 31.12 -11.40 -4.35
N LYS A 472 30.93 -11.91 -5.57
CA LYS A 472 31.94 -11.83 -6.64
C LYS A 472 32.08 -10.38 -7.08
N VAL A 473 32.97 -9.66 -6.40
CA VAL A 473 33.50 -8.34 -6.77
C VAL A 473 34.61 -8.49 -7.79
#